data_AF-A0A6C0JIG7-F1
#
_entry.id   AF-A0A6C0JIG7-F1
#
_cell.length_a   1.000
_cell.length_b   1.000
_cell.length_c   1.000
_cell.angle_alpha   90.00
_cell.angle_beta   90.00
_cell.angle_gamma   90.00
#
_symmetry.space_group_name_H-M   'P 1'
#
loop_
_entity.id
_entity.type
_entity.pdbx_description
1 polymer ?
#
loop_
_entity_poly.entity_id
_entity_poly.type
_entity_poly.pdbx_seq_one_letter_code
_entity_poly.pdbx_strand_id
1 'polypeptide(L)'
;MASIFTLENIEDFSEKLNIDELYEKKRQYDLSKLALYNKILNRIHVRIKTTSRQKVDEQFCWFVVPELIIGVPKYDQALCIAYLMDKLKENGFNIRYIHPNALFISWLHWVPSYVRTELKKKTGIVIDEYGQKVEGENDDNNNGFGLGQGRNTSRLKLEDRNPNDLMFNVKNQGSQQQNQDNVKQKKNYTPITSYKPSGNFVYNDDLLNKIEDKFL
;
A
#
# COMPACT_ATOMS: atom_id res chain seq x y z
N MET A 1 -5.91 -43.23 -21.75
CA MET A 1 -5.83 -44.25 -22.83
C MET A 1 -5.92 -45.60 -22.14
N ALA A 2 -7.03 -46.31 -22.28
CA ALA A 2 -7.12 -47.67 -21.75
C ALA A 2 -6.34 -48.59 -22.70
N SER A 3 -5.33 -49.25 -22.16
CA SER A 3 -4.49 -50.22 -22.88
C SER A 3 -5.08 -51.61 -22.66
N ILE A 4 -4.96 -52.52 -23.63
CA ILE A 4 -5.38 -53.91 -23.48
C ILE A 4 -4.72 -54.61 -22.28
N PHE A 5 -3.55 -54.12 -21.84
CA PHE A 5 -2.83 -54.59 -20.65
C PHE A 5 -3.36 -54.03 -19.31
N THR A 6 -4.21 -53.00 -19.34
CA THR A 6 -4.83 -52.46 -18.11
C THR A 6 -6.15 -53.14 -17.74
N LEU A 7 -6.67 -54.02 -18.60
CA LEU A 7 -7.91 -54.79 -18.36
C LEU A 7 -7.70 -55.98 -17.42
N GLU A 8 -6.46 -56.45 -17.28
CA GLU A 8 -6.11 -57.65 -16.50
C GLU A 8 -5.90 -57.37 -15.00
N ASN A 9 -5.81 -56.09 -14.62
CA ASN A 9 -5.55 -55.67 -13.24
C ASN A 9 -6.86 -55.51 -12.44
N ILE A 10 -7.62 -56.60 -12.32
CA ILE A 10 -8.93 -56.63 -11.62
C ILE A 10 -8.74 -56.76 -10.09
N GLU A 11 -7.55 -57.15 -9.63
CA GLU A 11 -7.26 -57.40 -8.21
C GLU A 11 -7.25 -56.12 -7.35
N ASP A 12 -7.03 -54.95 -7.95
CA ASP A 12 -6.98 -53.64 -7.28
C ASP A 12 -8.26 -52.81 -7.48
N PHE A 13 -9.37 -53.47 -7.87
CA PHE A 13 -10.65 -52.81 -8.11
C PHE A 13 -11.36 -52.47 -6.79
N SER A 14 -11.25 -51.22 -6.36
CA SER A 14 -12.16 -50.65 -5.36
C SER A 14 -13.42 -50.10 -6.05
N GLU A 15 -14.60 -50.54 -5.63
CA GLU A 15 -15.89 -50.03 -6.14
C GLU A 15 -16.06 -48.52 -5.88
N LYS A 16 -15.41 -47.99 -4.83
CA LYS A 16 -15.37 -46.56 -4.52
C LYS A 16 -13.97 -46.02 -4.76
N LEU A 17 -13.83 -45.20 -5.80
CA LEU A 17 -12.61 -44.46 -6.07
C LEU A 17 -12.55 -43.21 -5.18
N ASN A 18 -11.42 -43.00 -4.50
CA ASN A 18 -11.20 -41.77 -3.76
C ASN A 18 -10.88 -40.63 -4.74
N ILE A 19 -11.75 -39.63 -4.80
CA ILE A 19 -11.63 -38.48 -5.70
C ILE A 19 -10.36 -37.68 -5.38
N ASP A 20 -9.89 -37.68 -4.13
CA ASP A 20 -8.70 -36.94 -3.71
C ASP A 20 -7.40 -37.51 -4.29
N GLU A 21 -7.32 -38.84 -4.48
CA GLU A 21 -6.14 -39.49 -5.07
C GLU A 21 -5.89 -39.05 -6.51
N LEU A 22 -6.94 -38.64 -7.22
CA LEU A 22 -6.84 -38.08 -8.57
C LEU A 22 -6.06 -36.75 -8.60
N TYR A 23 -5.99 -36.05 -7.47
CA TYR A 23 -5.29 -34.77 -7.34
C TYR A 23 -3.86 -34.91 -6.82
N GLU A 24 -3.40 -36.11 -6.46
CA GLU A 24 -2.08 -36.31 -5.85
C GLU A 24 -0.94 -35.80 -6.74
N LYS A 25 -1.04 -36.06 -8.06
CA LYS A 25 -0.05 -35.57 -9.03
C LYS A 25 -0.02 -34.04 -9.12
N LYS A 26 -1.18 -33.39 -9.03
CA LYS A 26 -1.27 -31.91 -9.01
C LYS A 26 -0.68 -31.35 -7.73
N ARG A 27 -1.01 -31.97 -6.58
CA ARG A 27 -0.43 -31.60 -5.28
C ARG A 27 1.09 -31.69 -5.31
N GLN A 28 1.64 -32.78 -5.82
CA GLN A 28 3.09 -32.97 -5.93
C GLN A 28 3.75 -31.91 -6.83
N TYR A 29 3.08 -31.52 -7.92
CA TYR A 29 3.53 -30.45 -8.80
C TYR A 29 3.53 -29.09 -8.08
N ASP A 30 2.48 -28.76 -7.35
CA ASP A 30 2.37 -27.50 -6.62
C ASP A 30 3.40 -27.42 -5.47
N LEU A 31 3.62 -28.52 -4.75
CA LEU A 31 4.64 -28.62 -3.70
C LEU A 31 6.06 -28.44 -4.26
N SER A 32 6.37 -29.08 -5.39
CA SER A 32 7.69 -28.94 -6.03
C SER A 32 7.92 -27.54 -6.58
N LYS A 33 6.87 -26.87 -7.10
CA LYS A 33 6.90 -25.46 -7.49
C LYS A 33 7.19 -24.54 -6.31
N LEU A 34 6.52 -24.74 -5.18
CA LEU A 34 6.75 -23.98 -3.95
C LEU A 34 8.19 -24.17 -3.46
N ALA A 35 8.68 -25.41 -3.43
CA ALA A 35 10.06 -25.70 -3.04
C ALA A 35 11.09 -24.99 -3.94
N LEU A 36 10.80 -24.87 -5.23
CA LEU A 36 11.65 -24.12 -6.17
C LEU A 36 11.65 -22.63 -5.88
N TYR A 37 10.48 -22.04 -5.62
CA TYR A 37 10.38 -20.62 -5.29
C TYR A 37 11.14 -20.29 -4.00
N ASN A 38 11.03 -21.14 -2.98
CA ASN A 38 11.81 -21.02 -1.75
C ASN A 38 13.33 -21.09 -1.99
N LYS A 39 13.78 -21.94 -2.93
CA LYS A 39 15.21 -21.99 -3.30
C LYS A 39 15.69 -20.67 -3.90
N ILE A 40 14.91 -20.05 -4.79
CA ILE A 40 15.27 -18.76 -5.38
C ILE A 40 15.24 -17.66 -4.32
N LEU A 41 14.22 -17.67 -3.44
CA LEU A 41 14.13 -16.72 -2.32
C LEU A 41 15.37 -16.80 -1.42
N ASN A 42 15.84 -18.01 -1.10
CA ASN A 42 17.07 -18.18 -0.33
C ASN A 42 18.30 -17.59 -1.07
N ARG A 43 18.40 -17.77 -2.39
CA ARG A 43 19.48 -17.16 -3.19
C ARG A 43 19.44 -15.63 -3.12
N ILE A 44 18.25 -15.02 -3.11
CA ILE A 44 18.09 -13.58 -2.92
C ILE A 44 18.56 -13.17 -1.52
N HIS A 45 18.14 -13.86 -0.46
CA HIS A 45 18.58 -13.56 0.89
C HIS A 45 20.10 -13.66 1.06
N VAL A 46 20.73 -14.69 0.46
CA VAL A 46 22.18 -14.83 0.45
C VAL A 46 22.82 -13.65 -0.30
N ARG A 47 22.29 -13.27 -1.47
CA ARG A 47 22.79 -12.13 -2.24
C ARG A 47 22.70 -10.82 -1.45
N ILE A 48 21.58 -10.53 -0.82
CA ILE A 48 21.39 -9.35 0.04
C ILE A 48 22.44 -9.32 1.15
N LYS A 49 22.61 -10.44 1.87
CA LYS A 49 23.61 -10.56 2.94
C LYS A 49 25.04 -10.35 2.43
N THR A 50 25.37 -10.92 1.27
CA THR A 50 26.69 -10.74 0.65
C THR A 50 26.91 -9.29 0.23
N THR A 51 25.95 -8.65 -0.42
CA THR A 51 26.04 -7.25 -0.86
C THR A 51 26.21 -6.30 0.34
N SER A 52 25.40 -6.47 1.38
CA SER A 52 25.49 -5.67 2.61
C SER A 52 26.86 -5.80 3.32
N ARG A 53 27.55 -6.93 3.17
CA ARG A 53 28.91 -7.12 3.73
C ARG A 53 29.99 -6.48 2.87
N GLN A 54 29.80 -6.42 1.56
CA GLN A 54 30.79 -5.89 0.63
C GLN A 54 30.81 -4.36 0.61
N LYS A 55 29.64 -3.73 0.72
CA LYS A 55 29.49 -2.27 0.65
C LYS A 55 28.65 -1.78 1.83
N VAL A 56 29.22 -0.88 2.62
CA VAL A 56 28.56 -0.31 3.80
C VAL A 56 27.62 0.83 3.43
N ASP A 57 27.98 1.60 2.40
CA ASP A 57 27.23 2.78 1.95
C ASP A 57 26.01 2.42 1.08
N GLU A 58 26.12 1.33 0.31
CA GLU A 58 25.04 0.88 -0.58
C GLU A 58 24.09 -0.10 0.12
N GLN A 59 22.85 0.35 0.36
CA GLN A 59 21.81 -0.43 1.06
C GLN A 59 20.72 -0.92 0.10
N PHE A 60 21.15 -1.36 -1.08
CA PHE A 60 20.30 -1.93 -2.13
C PHE A 60 20.99 -3.10 -2.84
N CYS A 61 20.22 -3.92 -3.54
CA CYS A 61 20.69 -5.06 -4.31
C CYS A 61 19.85 -5.22 -5.58
N TRP A 62 20.53 -5.49 -6.69
CA TRP A 62 19.92 -5.89 -7.95
C TRP A 62 19.97 -7.41 -8.06
N PHE A 63 18.82 -8.03 -8.28
CA PHE A 63 18.73 -9.46 -8.48
C PHE A 63 18.03 -9.79 -9.80
N VAL A 64 18.73 -10.51 -10.67
CA VAL A 64 18.15 -11.02 -11.91
C VAL A 64 17.57 -12.40 -11.63
N VAL A 65 16.26 -12.54 -11.81
CA VAL A 65 15.58 -13.83 -11.66
C VAL A 65 15.88 -14.68 -12.89
N PRO A 66 16.44 -15.89 -12.74
CA PRO A 66 16.73 -16.76 -13.88
C PRO A 66 15.48 -17.03 -14.71
N GLU A 67 15.60 -17.02 -16.03
CA GLU A 67 14.51 -17.36 -16.96
C GLU A 67 14.30 -18.87 -17.09
N LEU A 68 15.37 -19.65 -16.86
CA LEU A 68 15.37 -21.11 -16.94
C LEU A 68 16.15 -21.71 -15.76
N ILE A 69 15.64 -22.82 -15.25
CA ILE A 69 16.34 -23.64 -14.23
C ILE A 69 16.54 -25.04 -14.80
N ILE A 70 17.80 -25.47 -14.88
CA ILE A 70 18.16 -26.81 -15.34
C ILE A 70 17.52 -27.86 -14.41
N GLY A 71 16.90 -28.86 -15.01
CA GLY A 71 16.25 -29.96 -14.28
C GLY A 71 14.81 -29.70 -13.86
N VAL A 72 14.24 -28.52 -14.18
CA VAL A 72 12.85 -28.20 -13.88
C VAL A 72 12.06 -28.10 -15.19
N PRO A 73 11.08 -28.98 -15.43
CA PRO A 73 10.22 -28.85 -16.59
C PRO A 73 9.27 -27.67 -16.41
N LYS A 74 9.17 -26.80 -17.43
CA LYS A 74 8.21 -25.67 -17.51
C LYS A 74 8.24 -24.74 -16.28
N TYR A 75 9.32 -23.98 -16.13
CA TYR A 75 9.41 -22.93 -15.11
C TYR A 75 8.61 -21.68 -15.50
N ASP A 76 7.70 -21.25 -14.63
CA ASP A 76 6.96 -19.99 -14.78
C ASP A 76 7.65 -18.89 -13.98
N GLN A 77 8.35 -18.01 -14.72
CA GLN A 77 9.10 -16.91 -14.14
C GLN A 77 8.19 -15.82 -13.57
N ALA A 78 7.06 -15.51 -14.21
CA ALA A 78 6.18 -14.43 -13.80
C ALA A 78 5.54 -14.73 -12.44
N LEU A 79 5.03 -15.96 -12.27
CA LEU A 79 4.51 -16.40 -10.98
C LEU A 79 5.59 -16.48 -9.91
N CYS A 80 6.84 -16.81 -10.29
CA CYS A 80 7.95 -16.80 -9.35
C CYS A 80 8.27 -15.38 -8.88
N ILE A 81 8.37 -14.42 -9.80
CA ILE A 81 8.62 -13.01 -9.49
C ILE A 81 7.53 -12.46 -8.56
N ALA A 82 6.25 -12.73 -8.86
CA ALA A 82 5.13 -12.33 -8.00
C ALA A 82 5.29 -12.87 -6.58
N TYR A 83 5.53 -14.18 -6.44
CA TYR A 83 5.75 -14.82 -5.15
C TYR A 83 6.93 -14.21 -4.36
N LEU A 84 8.05 -13.95 -5.05
CA LEU A 84 9.24 -13.37 -4.43
C LEU A 84 8.98 -11.93 -3.96
N MET A 85 8.28 -11.13 -4.75
CA MET A 85 7.90 -9.76 -4.38
C MET A 85 7.04 -9.76 -3.11
N ASP A 86 6.04 -10.64 -3.05
CA ASP A 86 5.14 -10.70 -1.89
C ASP A 86 5.89 -11.12 -0.62
N LYS A 87 6.73 -12.16 -0.71
CA LYS A 87 7.52 -12.62 0.45
C LYS A 87 8.57 -11.64 0.93
N LEU A 88 9.20 -10.91 0.03
CA LEU A 88 10.17 -9.89 0.41
C LEU A 88 9.48 -8.62 0.95
N LYS A 89 8.27 -8.27 0.47
CA LYS A 89 7.46 -7.18 1.04
C LYS A 89 6.96 -7.52 2.44
N GLU A 90 6.49 -8.75 2.68
CA GLU A 90 6.14 -9.26 4.02
C GLU A 90 7.32 -9.10 5.00
N ASN A 91 8.56 -9.25 4.52
CA ASN A 91 9.79 -9.07 5.31
C ASN A 91 10.19 -7.59 5.50
N GLY A 92 9.42 -6.63 4.99
CA GLY A 92 9.71 -5.19 5.14
C GLY A 92 10.73 -4.63 4.15
N PHE A 93 11.13 -5.37 3.11
CA PHE A 93 11.98 -4.83 2.05
C PHE A 93 11.19 -3.98 1.07
N ASN A 94 11.81 -2.91 0.56
CA ASN A 94 11.22 -2.09 -0.49
C ASN A 94 11.69 -2.60 -1.86
N ILE A 95 10.74 -2.97 -2.72
CA ILE A 95 11.01 -3.73 -3.95
C ILE A 95 10.37 -3.05 -5.15
N ARG A 96 11.10 -3.05 -6.26
CA ARG A 96 10.59 -2.61 -7.56
C ARG A 96 10.95 -3.63 -8.64
N TYR A 97 9.96 -4.00 -9.45
CA TYR A 97 10.17 -4.84 -10.63
C TYR A 97 10.59 -3.99 -11.82
N ILE A 98 11.61 -4.47 -12.53
CA ILE A 98 12.17 -3.83 -13.72
C ILE A 98 12.25 -4.89 -14.83
N HIS A 99 11.58 -4.58 -15.94
CA HIS A 99 11.50 -5.47 -17.10
C HIS A 99 12.90 -5.72 -17.71
N PRO A 100 13.25 -6.96 -18.11
CA PRO A 100 12.37 -8.14 -18.22
C PRO A 100 12.31 -9.08 -17.01
N ASN A 101 13.32 -9.08 -16.13
CA ASN A 101 13.46 -10.10 -15.08
C ASN A 101 14.24 -9.60 -13.85
N ALA A 102 14.43 -8.30 -13.73
CA ALA A 102 15.24 -7.70 -12.68
C ALA A 102 14.37 -7.23 -11.51
N LEU A 103 14.83 -7.52 -10.30
CA LEU A 103 14.27 -7.01 -9.05
C LEU A 103 15.27 -6.06 -8.42
N PHE A 104 14.81 -4.84 -8.19
CA PHE A 104 15.48 -3.88 -7.33
C PHE A 104 14.97 -4.07 -5.91
N ILE A 105 15.88 -4.34 -4.98
CA ILE A 105 15.58 -4.57 -3.57
C ILE A 105 16.36 -3.56 -2.74
N SER A 106 15.70 -2.86 -1.83
CA SER A 106 16.31 -1.85 -0.97
C SER A 106 15.86 -2.00 0.48
N TRP A 107 16.78 -1.68 1.39
CA TRP A 107 16.54 -1.64 2.84
C TRP A 107 17.06 -0.35 3.48
N LEU A 108 17.28 0.69 2.66
CA LEU A 108 17.75 2.00 3.09
C LEU A 108 16.77 2.69 4.06
N HIS A 109 15.48 2.38 3.97
CA HIS A 109 14.45 2.94 4.84
C HIS A 109 14.48 2.37 6.27
N TRP A 110 15.25 1.30 6.51
CA TRP A 110 15.28 0.61 7.80
C TRP A 110 16.30 1.24 8.74
N VAL A 111 15.87 1.67 9.93
CA VAL A 111 16.75 2.25 10.94
C VAL A 111 17.28 1.15 11.89
N PRO A 112 18.60 0.90 11.92
CA PRO A 112 19.18 -0.13 12.79
C PRO A 112 18.93 0.13 14.28
N SER A 113 18.81 -0.95 15.06
CA SER A 113 18.55 -0.88 16.51
C SER A 113 19.61 -0.09 17.28
N TYR A 114 20.88 -0.13 16.87
CA TYR A 114 21.94 0.62 17.53
C TYR A 114 21.73 2.13 17.40
N VAL A 115 21.35 2.62 16.21
CA VAL A 115 21.02 4.01 15.95
C VAL A 115 19.81 4.44 16.78
N ARG A 116 18.74 3.61 16.78
CA ARG A 116 17.53 3.88 17.58
C ARG A 116 17.84 4.02 19.07
N THR A 117 18.73 3.18 19.59
CA THR A 117 19.15 3.21 21.01
C THR A 117 19.94 4.48 21.33
N GLU A 118 20.85 4.89 20.45
CA GLU A 118 21.60 6.14 20.62
C GLU A 118 20.71 7.38 20.52
N LEU A 119 19.77 7.40 19.58
CA LEU A 119 18.80 8.48 19.45
C LEU A 119 17.96 8.60 20.72
N LYS A 120 17.42 7.48 21.22
CA LYS A 120 16.68 7.46 22.49
C LYS A 120 17.50 8.01 23.66
N LYS A 121 18.79 7.66 23.77
CA LYS A 121 19.67 8.17 24.84
C LYS A 121 19.92 9.68 24.72
N LYS A 122 20.08 10.20 23.50
CA LYS A 122 20.44 11.61 23.25
C LYS A 122 19.24 12.55 23.28
N THR A 123 18.12 12.14 22.68
CA THR A 123 16.94 13.00 22.49
C THR A 123 15.76 12.62 23.37
N GLY A 124 15.79 11.46 24.02
CA GLY A 124 14.67 10.94 24.82
C GLY A 124 13.48 10.44 23.97
N ILE A 125 13.55 10.55 22.64
CA ILE A 125 12.46 10.20 21.73
C ILE A 125 12.57 8.72 21.35
N VAL A 126 11.46 7.99 21.47
CA VAL A 126 11.34 6.62 20.95
C VAL A 126 10.96 6.70 19.47
N ILE A 127 11.76 6.04 18.63
CA ILE A 127 11.63 6.07 17.18
C ILE A 127 11.38 4.65 16.67
N ASP A 128 10.47 4.52 15.71
CA ASP A 128 10.11 3.27 15.06
C ASP A 128 11.16 2.81 14.02
N GLU A 129 10.98 1.61 13.48
CA GLU A 129 11.85 0.97 12.48
C GLU A 129 12.00 1.79 11.19
N TYR A 130 10.99 2.59 10.87
CA TYR A 130 10.93 3.47 9.71
C TYR A 130 11.34 4.92 10.01
N GLY A 131 11.85 5.21 11.21
CA GLY A 131 12.31 6.55 11.58
C GLY A 131 11.21 7.52 12.04
N GLN A 132 9.98 7.04 12.22
CA GLN A 132 8.87 7.86 12.72
C GLN A 132 8.88 7.91 14.25
N LYS A 133 8.47 9.04 14.85
CA LYS A 133 8.38 9.17 16.31
C LYS A 133 7.18 8.36 16.79
N VAL A 134 7.39 7.47 17.75
CA VAL A 134 6.29 6.80 18.45
C VAL A 134 5.81 7.76 19.53
N GLU A 135 4.74 8.49 19.25
CA GLU A 135 3.99 9.17 20.31
C GLU A 135 3.34 8.06 21.14
N GLY A 136 3.73 7.94 22.40
CA GLY A 136 3.11 6.98 23.30
C GLY A 136 1.68 7.40 23.56
N GLU A 137 0.71 6.57 23.18
CA GLU A 137 -0.70 6.68 23.60
C GLU A 137 -0.89 6.33 25.09
N ASN A 138 -0.02 6.84 25.97
CA ASN A 138 -0.08 6.61 27.41
C ASN A 138 0.02 7.94 28.15
N ASP A 139 -0.99 8.79 27.97
CA ASP A 139 -1.41 9.80 28.95
C ASP A 139 -2.78 10.31 28.49
N ASP A 140 -3.85 9.70 29.02
CA ASP A 140 -5.15 10.33 29.30
C ASP A 140 -6.23 9.28 29.63
N ASN A 141 -6.03 8.53 30.72
CA ASN A 141 -7.10 7.74 31.34
C ASN A 141 -6.96 7.73 32.87
N ASN A 142 -6.89 8.91 33.51
CA ASN A 142 -7.39 9.09 34.87
C ASN A 142 -7.57 10.56 35.29
N ASN A 143 -8.81 11.06 35.22
CA ASN A 143 -9.51 11.81 36.29
C ASN A 143 -10.55 12.80 35.73
N GLY A 144 -11.78 12.66 36.22
CA GLY A 144 -12.90 13.53 35.89
C GLY A 144 -12.81 14.92 36.53
N PHE A 145 -13.48 15.85 35.84
CA PHE A 145 -14.18 17.04 36.34
C PHE A 145 -13.34 18.23 36.87
N GLY A 146 -13.23 19.28 36.05
CA GLY A 146 -12.76 20.60 36.49
C GLY A 146 -12.49 21.61 35.37
N LEU A 147 -13.55 22.28 34.91
CA LEU A 147 -13.64 23.52 34.12
C LEU A 147 -12.37 24.39 33.91
N GLY A 148 -12.12 24.78 32.64
CA GLY A 148 -11.62 26.13 32.34
C GLY A 148 -10.58 26.29 31.23
N GLN A 149 -11.05 26.82 30.08
CA GLN A 149 -10.34 27.65 29.08
C GLN A 149 -9.24 27.05 28.18
N GLY A 150 -9.63 26.78 26.93
CA GLY A 150 -9.07 27.51 25.78
C GLY A 150 -7.90 26.88 25.01
N ARG A 151 -8.21 26.10 23.96
CA ARG A 151 -7.59 26.17 22.60
C ARG A 151 -8.11 25.04 21.70
N ASN A 152 -8.92 25.40 20.71
CA ASN A 152 -9.36 24.46 19.67
C ASN A 152 -8.26 24.29 18.62
N THR A 153 -7.65 23.11 18.55
CA THR A 153 -6.93 22.65 17.35
C THR A 153 -7.31 21.20 17.09
N SER A 154 -8.40 20.99 16.36
CA SER A 154 -8.86 19.69 15.89
C SER A 154 -7.99 19.21 14.73
N ARG A 155 -7.10 18.23 14.95
CA ARG A 155 -6.47 17.45 13.87
C ARG A 155 -7.19 16.13 13.70
N LEU A 156 -7.71 15.97 12.48
CA LEU A 156 -8.48 14.83 12.00
C LEU A 156 -7.62 13.58 11.89
N LYS A 157 -8.18 12.46 12.38
CA LYS A 157 -7.88 11.11 11.90
C LYS A 157 -8.22 11.02 10.41
N LEU A 158 -7.28 10.53 9.61
CA LEU A 158 -7.46 10.25 8.19
C LEU A 158 -7.93 8.80 8.05
N GLU A 159 -9.24 8.59 8.07
CA GLU A 159 -9.86 7.38 7.54
C GLU A 159 -10.91 7.79 6.51
N ASP A 160 -10.96 7.00 5.44
CA ASP A 160 -11.64 7.22 4.17
C ASP A 160 -13.04 7.85 4.31
N ARG A 161 -13.12 9.17 4.11
CA ARG A 161 -14.40 9.85 3.89
C ARG A 161 -14.60 10.07 2.41
N ASN A 162 -15.60 9.38 1.86
CA ASN A 162 -16.09 9.63 0.52
C ASN A 162 -16.39 11.13 0.36
N PRO A 163 -15.86 11.80 -0.69
CA PRO A 163 -15.99 13.24 -0.87
C PRO A 163 -17.44 13.75 -1.04
N ASN A 164 -18.42 12.85 -1.17
CA ASN A 164 -19.84 13.18 -1.23
C ASN A 164 -20.49 13.48 0.13
N ASP A 165 -19.94 13.03 1.26
CA ASP A 165 -20.56 13.23 2.58
C ASP A 165 -20.44 14.68 3.11
N LEU A 166 -19.52 15.47 2.56
CA LEU A 166 -19.39 16.88 2.92
C LEU A 166 -20.47 17.78 2.28
N MET A 167 -21.17 17.30 1.25
CA MET A 167 -22.12 18.14 0.50
C MET A 167 -23.49 18.22 1.18
N PHE A 168 -23.85 17.24 2.01
CA PHE A 168 -25.19 17.13 2.60
C PHE A 168 -25.35 17.80 3.98
N ASN A 169 -24.25 18.24 4.61
CA ASN A 169 -24.30 18.88 5.95
C ASN A 169 -24.35 20.42 5.94
N VAL A 170 -24.44 21.07 4.78
CA VAL A 170 -24.34 22.55 4.65
C VAL A 170 -25.69 23.26 4.47
N LYS A 171 -26.82 22.63 4.81
CA LYS A 171 -28.10 23.36 4.88
C LYS A 171 -28.94 22.94 6.07
N ASN A 172 -28.77 23.65 7.18
CA ASN A 172 -29.86 24.04 8.06
C ASN A 172 -29.37 25.08 9.07
N GLN A 173 -29.44 26.36 8.69
CA GLN A 173 -29.64 27.50 9.59
C GLN A 173 -30.00 28.74 8.74
N GLY A 174 -31.28 29.14 8.80
CA GLY A 174 -31.80 30.47 8.41
C GLY A 174 -32.34 30.65 6.98
N SER A 175 -33.62 30.33 6.71
CA SER A 175 -34.78 31.25 6.43
C SER A 175 -34.51 32.45 5.49
N GLN A 176 -35.29 32.80 4.45
CA GLN A 176 -36.73 32.65 4.17
C GLN A 176 -37.04 33.00 2.69
N GLN A 177 -38.02 32.30 2.10
CA GLN A 177 -39.03 32.72 1.08
C GLN A 177 -38.65 33.51 -0.19
N GLN A 178 -38.95 32.94 -1.36
CA GLN A 178 -40.20 33.25 -2.10
C GLN A 178 -40.51 32.21 -3.19
N ASN A 179 -41.81 32.01 -3.38
CA ASN A 179 -42.46 31.09 -4.31
C ASN A 179 -42.58 31.66 -5.74
N GLN A 180 -42.84 30.75 -6.69
CA GLN A 180 -43.51 30.93 -8.00
C GLN A 180 -42.76 31.68 -9.11
N ASP A 181 -42.32 31.00 -10.19
CA ASP A 181 -43.16 30.73 -11.36
C ASP A 181 -42.38 30.13 -12.55
N ASN A 182 -43.09 29.26 -13.27
CA ASN A 182 -42.70 28.75 -14.59
C ASN A 182 -42.77 29.89 -15.63
N VAL A 183 -41.63 30.50 -15.98
CA VAL A 183 -41.50 31.26 -17.23
C VAL A 183 -40.11 31.02 -17.86
N LYS A 184 -40.11 30.50 -19.09
CA LYS A 184 -38.93 30.43 -19.96
C LYS A 184 -38.34 31.84 -20.15
N GLN A 185 -37.25 32.16 -19.46
CA GLN A 185 -36.53 33.42 -19.65
C GLN A 185 -35.38 33.24 -20.66
N LYS A 186 -35.42 34.08 -21.71
CA LYS A 186 -34.39 34.22 -22.74
C LYS A 186 -33.06 34.58 -22.08
N LYS A 187 -31.98 33.90 -22.48
CA LYS A 187 -30.62 34.20 -22.02
C LYS A 187 -30.18 35.55 -22.58
N ASN A 188 -30.17 36.58 -21.74
CA ASN A 188 -29.46 37.81 -22.02
C ASN A 188 -27.97 37.54 -21.79
N TYR A 189 -27.16 37.71 -22.84
CA TYR A 189 -25.72 37.54 -22.77
C TYR A 189 -25.10 38.79 -22.11
N THR A 190 -24.44 38.61 -20.98
CA THR A 190 -23.58 39.65 -20.41
C THR A 190 -22.23 39.66 -21.13
N PRO A 191 -21.62 40.83 -21.34
CA PRO A 191 -20.28 40.90 -21.92
C PRO A 191 -19.29 40.15 -21.01
N ILE A 192 -18.37 39.41 -21.62
CA ILE A 192 -17.39 38.54 -20.93
C ILE A 192 -16.57 39.29 -19.88
N THR A 193 -16.41 40.61 -20.03
CA THR A 193 -15.70 41.48 -19.09
C THR A 193 -16.40 41.66 -17.75
N SER A 194 -17.70 41.37 -17.62
CA SER A 194 -18.45 41.51 -16.35
C SER A 194 -18.68 40.17 -15.63
N TYR A 195 -18.02 39.09 -16.06
CA TYR A 195 -18.22 37.78 -15.47
C TYR A 195 -17.51 37.67 -14.12
N LYS A 196 -18.29 37.58 -13.04
CA LYS A 196 -17.81 37.22 -11.70
C LYS A 196 -18.23 35.77 -11.42
N PRO A 197 -17.31 34.82 -11.29
CA PRO A 197 -17.68 33.44 -11.02
C PRO A 197 -18.28 33.35 -9.60
N SER A 198 -19.50 32.81 -9.49
CA SER A 198 -20.13 32.57 -8.18
C SER A 198 -19.81 31.16 -7.71
N GLY A 199 -18.99 31.04 -6.68
CA GLY A 199 -18.56 29.79 -6.07
C GLY A 199 -17.61 30.07 -4.91
N ASN A 200 -17.52 29.17 -3.94
CA ASN A 200 -16.61 29.34 -2.80
C ASN A 200 -15.17 28.96 -3.23
N PHE A 201 -14.51 29.84 -3.97
CA PHE A 201 -13.16 29.59 -4.48
C PHE A 201 -12.11 29.70 -3.38
N VAL A 202 -11.09 28.85 -3.47
CA VAL A 202 -9.94 28.81 -2.55
C VAL A 202 -9.05 30.05 -2.73
N TYR A 203 -9.08 30.67 -3.93
CA TYR A 203 -8.37 31.90 -4.26
C TYR A 203 -9.37 32.92 -4.78
N ASN A 204 -9.75 33.87 -3.92
CA ASN A 204 -10.58 35.01 -4.29
C ASN A 204 -9.70 36.25 -4.47
N ASP A 205 -10.13 37.17 -5.33
CA ASP A 205 -9.43 38.43 -5.59
C ASP A 205 -9.19 39.23 -4.28
N ASP A 206 -10.14 39.20 -3.34
CA ASP A 206 -9.98 39.84 -2.02
C ASP A 206 -8.81 39.26 -1.20
N LEU A 207 -8.50 37.97 -1.39
CA LEU A 207 -7.43 37.26 -0.71
C LEU A 207 -6.07 37.60 -1.36
N LEU A 208 -6.05 37.71 -2.69
CA LEU A 208 -4.87 38.13 -3.45
C LEU A 208 -4.50 39.60 -3.15
N ASN A 209 -5.48 40.50 -3.11
CA ASN A 209 -5.26 41.92 -2.78
C ASN A 209 -4.66 42.09 -1.37
N LYS A 210 -5.11 41.29 -0.39
CA LYS A 210 -4.54 41.26 0.97
C LYS A 210 -3.10 40.77 1.03
N ILE A 211 -2.68 39.95 0.08
CA ILE A 211 -1.30 39.46 -0.01
C ILE A 211 -0.43 40.55 -0.63
N GLU A 212 -0.92 41.25 -1.65
CA GLU A 212 -0.22 42.36 -2.32
C GLU A 212 0.05 43.52 -1.37
N ASP A 213 -0.94 43.95 -0.58
CA ASP A 213 -0.78 44.99 0.46
C ASP A 213 0.23 44.63 1.56
N LYS A 214 0.66 43.36 1.63
CA LYS A 214 1.62 42.88 2.61
C LYS A 214 3.07 42.89 2.10
N PHE A 215 3.25 43.06 0.79
CA PHE A 215 4.56 43.09 0.13
C PHE A 215 4.97 44.49 -0.35
N LEU A 216 4.08 45.48 -0.23
CA LEU A 216 4.36 46.92 -0.31
C LEU A 216 4.56 47.50 1.10
#